data_AF-A0A3B8LH55-F1
#
_entry.id   AF-A0A3B8LH55-F1
#
_cell.length_a   1.000
_cell.length_b   1.000
_cell.length_c   1.000
_cell.angle_alpha   90.00
_cell.angle_beta   90.00
_cell.angle_gamma   90.00
#
_symmetry.space_group_name_H-M   'P 1'
#
loop_
_entity.id
_entity.type
_entity.pdbx_description
1 polymer ?
#
loop_
_entity_poly.entity_id
_entity_poly.type
_entity_poly.pdbx_seq_one_letter_code
_entity_poly.pdbx_strand_id
1 'polypeptide(L)'
;MSEKVEGDVLETVVDKDDSVGTTNDNAKERAVDIPWRILGLMFVLYTVVMGIHVYSHSATNSVDSLFHIRLARLYWERGLFTDFPWMYFSVARDYWADHHFLYHLLLIPFTLGDLFEGMRASAVVFGALALTACVAYLYAHRIRHAWVYGLVLLMSSDYFLFRISMPRAMGLSLILLLVGLWLLETRRDRWLLPLGVVFIWSYQTAVVLIPMACCAVVWFGVLERKLDIKPVLYAFAGILLGLTLNPFVPHSFDFLFFHLISGHMDTKVVIGEE
;
A
#
# COMPACT_ATOMS: atom_id res chain seq x y z
N MET A 1 -81.32 35.34 -46.57
CA MET A 1 -80.43 35.33 -45.39
C MET A 1 -79.41 34.23 -45.62
N SER A 2 -78.26 34.57 -46.19
CA SER A 2 -77.16 33.63 -46.44
C SER A 2 -75.87 34.44 -46.38
N GLU A 3 -75.18 34.27 -45.27
CA GLU A 3 -73.95 34.95 -44.91
C GLU A 3 -72.76 34.08 -45.35
N LYS A 4 -71.67 34.74 -45.73
CA LYS A 4 -70.39 34.15 -46.11
C LYS A 4 -69.76 33.41 -44.93
N VAL A 5 -69.16 32.26 -45.18
CA VAL A 5 -68.13 31.67 -44.30
C VAL A 5 -66.87 31.50 -45.15
N GLU A 6 -65.84 32.24 -44.79
CA GLU A 6 -64.49 32.23 -45.35
C GLU A 6 -63.71 31.08 -44.71
N GLY A 7 -62.96 30.33 -45.53
CA GLY A 7 -62.26 29.12 -45.14
C GLY A 7 -60.96 29.39 -44.40
N ASP A 8 -60.76 28.66 -43.30
CA ASP A 8 -59.52 28.64 -42.54
C ASP A 8 -58.54 27.64 -43.15
N VAL A 9 -57.28 28.07 -43.27
CA VAL A 9 -56.16 27.35 -43.87
C VAL A 9 -55.57 26.39 -42.82
N LEU A 10 -55.61 25.08 -43.09
CA LEU A 10 -54.81 24.08 -42.38
C LEU A 10 -53.55 23.77 -43.20
N GLU A 11 -52.47 24.51 -42.93
CA GLU A 11 -51.12 24.06 -43.26
C GLU A 11 -50.62 23.13 -42.15
N THR A 12 -50.53 21.84 -42.46
CA THR A 12 -49.83 20.84 -41.64
C THR A 12 -48.32 21.08 -41.75
N VAL A 13 -47.75 21.84 -40.82
CA VAL A 13 -46.30 21.88 -40.62
C VAL A 13 -45.89 20.66 -39.81
N VAL A 14 -45.02 19.86 -40.44
CA VAL A 14 -44.34 18.71 -39.88
C VAL A 14 -43.38 19.19 -38.78
N ASP A 15 -43.73 19.01 -37.52
CA ASP A 15 -42.79 19.14 -36.40
C ASP A 15 -41.91 17.89 -36.34
N LYS A 16 -40.72 17.99 -36.93
CA LYS A 16 -39.59 17.11 -36.64
C LYS A 16 -38.97 17.59 -35.33
N ASP A 17 -39.46 17.07 -34.22
CA ASP A 17 -38.77 17.18 -32.94
C ASP A 17 -37.83 15.96 -32.76
N ASP A 18 -36.81 15.90 -33.61
CA ASP A 18 -35.65 15.00 -33.44
C ASP A 18 -34.71 15.62 -32.38
N SER A 19 -35.09 15.56 -31.11
CA SER A 19 -34.16 15.71 -29.98
C SER A 19 -34.03 14.40 -29.21
N VAL A 20 -33.68 13.35 -29.96
CA VAL A 20 -33.15 12.10 -29.45
C VAL A 20 -31.95 12.41 -28.53
N GLY A 21 -32.04 11.93 -27.30
CA GLY A 21 -31.09 12.18 -26.23
C GLY A 21 -29.64 11.97 -26.64
N THR A 22 -28.88 13.06 -26.62
CA THR A 22 -27.42 13.07 -26.59
C THR A 22 -26.92 13.31 -25.17
N THR A 23 -27.41 12.51 -24.21
CA THR A 23 -26.72 12.32 -22.92
C THR A 23 -25.75 11.14 -23.01
N ASN A 24 -25.07 10.99 -24.15
CA ASN A 24 -23.99 10.03 -24.30
C ASN A 24 -22.66 10.67 -23.86
N ASP A 25 -21.95 9.92 -23.02
CA ASP A 25 -20.49 9.83 -22.93
C ASP A 25 -19.66 10.82 -22.09
N ASN A 26 -20.25 11.85 -21.47
CA ASN A 26 -19.49 12.77 -20.61
C ASN A 26 -19.40 12.37 -19.12
N ALA A 27 -19.94 11.21 -18.74
CA ALA A 27 -19.69 10.58 -17.44
C ALA A 27 -18.39 9.76 -17.41
N LYS A 28 -17.54 9.87 -18.45
CA LYS A 28 -16.15 9.41 -18.41
C LYS A 28 -15.38 10.20 -17.35
N GLU A 29 -15.11 9.52 -16.24
CA GLU A 29 -14.05 9.79 -15.27
C GLU A 29 -13.66 11.28 -15.15
N ARG A 30 -14.45 12.10 -14.46
CA ARG A 30 -13.87 13.31 -13.85
C ARG A 30 -12.72 12.84 -12.96
N ALA A 31 -11.48 13.16 -13.37
CA ALA A 31 -10.29 12.94 -12.58
C ALA A 31 -10.58 13.39 -11.15
N VAL A 32 -10.27 12.53 -10.17
CA VAL A 32 -10.45 12.90 -8.77
C VAL A 32 -9.49 14.06 -8.50
N ASP A 33 -10.04 15.23 -8.21
CA ASP A 33 -9.25 16.37 -7.78
C ASP A 33 -8.82 16.12 -6.34
N ILE A 34 -7.60 15.58 -6.19
CA ILE A 34 -7.03 15.31 -4.87
C ILE A 34 -6.62 16.65 -4.27
N PRO A 35 -7.16 17.02 -3.08
CA PRO A 35 -6.83 18.30 -2.47
C PRO A 35 -5.44 18.25 -1.84
N TRP A 36 -4.39 18.40 -2.67
CA TRP A 36 -2.98 18.29 -2.28
C TRP A 36 -2.60 19.21 -1.11
N ARG A 37 -3.22 20.38 -1.01
CA ARG A 37 -3.03 21.29 0.13
C ARG A 37 -3.50 20.67 1.45
N ILE A 38 -4.65 20.01 1.45
CA ILE A 38 -5.18 19.35 2.65
C ILE A 38 -4.31 18.15 3.00
N LEU A 39 -3.91 17.34 2.01
CA LEU A 39 -3.00 16.22 2.26
C LEU A 39 -1.65 16.69 2.81
N GLY A 40 -1.10 17.79 2.29
CA GLY A 40 0.12 18.40 2.82
C GLY A 40 -0.03 18.87 4.27
N LEU A 41 -1.16 19.51 4.60
CA LEU A 41 -1.48 19.89 5.99
C LEU A 41 -1.63 18.67 6.91
N MET A 42 -2.28 17.60 6.45
CA MET A 42 -2.41 16.35 7.20
C MET A 42 -1.06 15.68 7.40
N PHE A 43 -0.20 15.64 6.38
CA PHE A 43 1.15 15.10 6.49
C PHE A 43 1.99 15.87 7.52
N VAL A 44 1.92 17.20 7.51
CA VAL A 44 2.60 18.04 8.53
C VAL A 44 2.03 17.75 9.92
N LEU A 45 0.71 17.69 10.08
CA LEU A 45 0.07 17.34 11.34
C LEU A 45 0.53 15.98 11.86
N TYR A 46 0.52 14.96 11.01
CA TYR A 46 0.97 13.61 11.37
C TYR A 46 2.45 13.57 11.70
N THR A 47 3.29 14.32 10.97
CA THR A 47 4.72 14.45 11.28
C THR A 47 4.93 15.05 12.66
N VAL A 48 4.18 16.10 13.03
CA VAL A 48 4.27 16.72 14.36
C VAL A 48 3.81 15.75 15.45
N VAL A 49 2.65 15.11 15.28
CA VAL A 49 2.10 14.19 16.28
C VAL A 49 2.98 12.95 16.46
N MET A 50 3.44 12.34 15.36
CA MET A 50 4.38 11.22 15.40
C MET A 50 5.73 11.65 15.97
N GLY A 51 6.19 12.86 15.64
CA GLY A 51 7.38 13.46 16.22
C GLY A 51 7.27 13.54 17.74
N ILE A 52 6.21 14.14 18.27
CA ILE A 52 5.97 14.20 19.72
C ILE A 52 5.93 12.78 20.32
N HIS A 53 5.23 11.84 19.70
CA HIS A 53 5.11 10.48 20.19
C HIS A 53 6.47 9.76 20.25
N VAL A 54 7.24 9.76 19.16
CA VAL A 54 8.56 9.11 19.07
C VAL A 54 9.62 9.84 19.91
N TYR A 55 9.53 11.16 20.03
CA TYR A 55 10.52 11.99 20.71
C TYR A 55 10.29 12.19 22.21
N SER A 56 9.09 11.92 22.70
CA SER A 56 8.73 12.09 24.12
C SER A 56 9.41 11.12 25.09
N HIS A 57 10.03 10.04 24.59
CA HIS A 57 10.74 9.05 25.40
C HIS A 57 12.07 8.67 24.75
N SER A 58 13.09 8.33 25.54
CA SER A 58 14.40 7.90 25.03
C SER A 58 14.46 6.44 24.58
N ALA A 59 13.43 5.66 24.88
CA ALA A 59 13.36 4.25 24.48
C ALA A 59 13.10 4.10 22.97
N THR A 60 13.67 3.06 22.37
CA THR A 60 13.35 2.68 21.00
C THR A 60 11.97 2.02 20.96
N ASN A 61 11.08 2.47 20.07
CA ASN A 61 9.74 1.87 19.92
C ASN A 61 9.77 0.39 19.49
N SER A 62 10.91 -0.15 19.08
CA SER A 62 11.09 -1.57 18.81
C SER A 62 12.58 -1.95 18.86
N VAL A 63 12.91 -3.13 19.37
CA VAL A 63 14.30 -3.65 19.36
C VAL A 63 14.76 -3.99 17.93
N ASP A 64 13.85 -4.53 17.12
CA ASP A 64 14.06 -4.88 15.70
C ASP A 64 14.46 -3.67 14.83
N SER A 65 14.12 -2.47 15.31
CA SER A 65 14.44 -1.22 14.65
C SER A 65 15.94 -0.94 14.61
N LEU A 66 16.67 -1.39 15.62
CA LEU A 66 18.13 -1.29 15.67
C LEU A 66 18.76 -2.14 14.57
N PHE A 67 18.19 -3.32 14.32
CA PHE A 67 18.62 -4.19 13.22
C PHE A 67 18.37 -3.51 11.87
N HIS A 68 17.16 -3.00 11.62
CA HIS A 68 16.83 -2.35 10.34
C HIS A 68 17.73 -1.16 10.01
N ILE A 69 17.93 -0.24 10.96
CA ILE A 69 18.76 0.95 10.70
C ILE A 69 20.23 0.58 10.55
N ARG A 70 20.73 -0.42 11.30
CA ARG A 70 22.11 -0.87 11.19
C ARG A 70 22.35 -1.62 9.88
N LEU A 71 21.43 -2.47 9.44
CA LEU A 71 21.53 -3.17 8.16
C LEU A 71 21.53 -2.19 6.99
N ALA A 72 20.64 -1.20 7.01
CA ALA A 72 20.65 -0.11 6.02
C ALA A 72 22.01 0.63 5.99
N ARG A 73 22.60 0.90 7.16
CA ARG A 73 23.93 1.52 7.24
C ARG A 73 25.02 0.63 6.67
N LEU A 74 24.94 -0.69 6.86
CA LEU A 74 25.89 -1.63 6.28
C LEU A 74 25.78 -1.68 4.75
N TYR A 75 24.57 -1.61 4.18
CA TYR A 75 24.42 -1.49 2.72
C TYR A 75 25.03 -0.21 2.17
N TRP A 76 24.91 0.91 2.90
CA TRP A 76 25.60 2.14 2.53
C TRP A 76 27.14 2.01 2.59
N GLU A 77 27.67 1.40 3.65
CA GLU A 77 29.11 1.29 3.88
C GLU A 77 29.81 0.25 3.00
N ARG A 78 29.14 -0.86 2.70
CA ARG A 78 29.75 -2.05 2.06
C ARG A 78 29.17 -2.37 0.69
N GLY A 79 28.10 -1.69 0.29
CA GLY A 79 27.27 -2.12 -0.82
C GLY A 79 26.40 -3.32 -0.45
N LEU A 80 25.77 -3.90 -1.47
CA LEU A 80 24.93 -5.09 -1.30
C LEU A 80 25.79 -6.32 -1.02
N PHE A 81 25.46 -7.03 0.06
CA PHE A 81 26.02 -8.33 0.42
C PHE A 81 24.88 -9.29 0.71
N THR A 82 25.08 -10.57 0.39
CA THR A 82 24.06 -11.62 0.54
C THR A 82 24.40 -12.61 1.65
N ASP A 83 25.65 -12.65 2.11
CA ASP A 83 26.09 -13.42 3.27
C ASP A 83 25.79 -12.66 4.57
N PHE A 84 25.25 -13.36 5.57
CA PHE A 84 24.92 -12.74 6.85
C PHE A 84 25.31 -13.63 8.04
N PRO A 85 26.60 -13.61 8.43
CA PRO A 85 27.14 -14.53 9.42
C PRO A 85 26.56 -14.32 10.83
N TRP A 86 25.94 -13.16 11.10
CA TRP A 86 25.37 -12.83 12.40
C TRP A 86 24.10 -13.64 12.75
N MET A 87 23.54 -14.39 11.80
CA MET A 87 22.36 -15.23 12.02
C MET A 87 22.68 -16.67 12.42
N TYR A 88 23.95 -16.96 12.75
CA TYR A 88 24.46 -18.31 13.06
C TYR A 88 23.65 -19.05 14.15
N PHE A 89 23.17 -18.34 15.18
CA PHE A 89 22.37 -18.92 16.27
C PHE A 89 20.86 -18.73 16.08
N SER A 90 20.42 -18.46 14.85
CA SER A 90 19.00 -18.27 14.53
C SER A 90 18.49 -19.36 13.59
N VAL A 91 17.18 -19.56 13.59
CA VAL A 91 16.47 -20.42 12.63
C VAL A 91 16.67 -19.98 11.17
N ALA A 92 17.10 -18.75 10.94
CA ALA A 92 17.34 -18.18 9.62
C ALA A 92 18.82 -18.27 9.20
N ARG A 93 19.66 -19.04 9.91
CA ARG A 93 21.05 -19.31 9.54
C ARG A 93 21.17 -19.81 8.09
N ASP A 94 20.41 -20.84 7.75
CA ASP A 94 20.56 -21.57 6.48
C ASP A 94 19.70 -20.99 5.35
N TYR A 95 18.76 -20.10 5.68
CA TYR A 95 17.79 -19.55 4.74
C TYR A 95 17.82 -18.02 4.69
N TRP A 96 18.92 -17.40 5.11
CA TRP A 96 19.00 -15.94 5.19
C TRP A 96 18.67 -15.29 3.84
N ALA A 97 17.67 -14.42 3.87
CA ALA A 97 17.39 -13.48 2.80
C ALA A 97 16.88 -12.18 3.43
N ASP A 98 17.34 -11.05 2.90
CA ASP A 98 16.76 -9.77 3.31
C ASP A 98 15.35 -9.61 2.73
N HIS A 99 14.38 -10.08 3.51
CA HIS A 99 12.97 -10.02 3.17
C HIS A 99 12.34 -8.61 3.28
N HIS A 100 13.13 -7.63 3.72
CA HIS A 100 12.79 -6.21 3.76
C HIS A 100 13.77 -5.40 2.87
N PHE A 101 14.31 -6.01 1.82
CA PHE A 101 15.38 -5.44 0.99
C PHE A 101 15.16 -3.99 0.57
N LEU A 102 14.04 -3.68 -0.11
CA LEU A 102 13.75 -2.32 -0.55
C LEU A 102 13.50 -1.38 0.63
N TYR A 103 12.93 -1.88 1.72
CA TYR A 103 12.75 -1.08 2.93
C TYR A 103 14.11 -0.65 3.53
N HIS A 104 15.11 -1.54 3.58
CA HIS A 104 16.47 -1.18 4.00
C HIS A 104 17.14 -0.19 3.05
N LEU A 105 16.94 -0.32 1.73
CA LEU A 105 17.44 0.67 0.78
C LEU A 105 16.82 2.05 1.00
N LEU A 106 15.50 2.11 1.26
CA LEU A 106 14.80 3.35 1.57
C LEU A 106 15.21 3.95 2.92
N LEU A 107 15.78 3.15 3.83
CA LEU A 107 16.32 3.61 5.10
C LEU A 107 17.71 4.24 4.98
N ILE A 108 18.48 3.96 3.92
CA ILE A 108 19.86 4.46 3.75
C ILE A 108 19.99 5.98 4.01
N PRO A 109 19.13 6.87 3.48
CA PRO A 109 19.26 8.32 3.74
C PRO A 109 19.20 8.69 5.22
N PHE A 110 18.48 7.91 6.03
CA PHE A 110 18.36 8.12 7.47
C PHE A 110 19.60 7.65 8.24
N THR A 111 20.50 6.90 7.60
CA THR A 111 21.72 6.37 8.25
C THR A 111 22.93 7.30 8.13
N LEU A 112 22.80 8.43 7.43
CA LEU A 112 23.94 9.31 7.12
C LEU A 112 24.46 10.07 8.35
N GLY A 113 23.60 10.30 9.34
CA GLY A 113 23.95 10.95 10.61
C GLY A 113 24.01 9.96 11.78
N ASP A 114 23.55 10.42 12.95
CA ASP A 114 23.37 9.55 14.11
C ASP A 114 22.29 8.49 13.83
N LEU A 115 22.59 7.22 14.13
CA LEU A 115 21.70 6.11 13.80
C LEU A 115 20.43 6.09 14.67
N PHE A 116 20.50 6.54 15.92
CA PHE A 116 19.32 6.58 16.78
C PHE A 116 18.35 7.67 16.30
N GLU A 117 18.87 8.83 15.95
CA GLU A 117 18.09 9.92 15.36
C GLU A 117 17.54 9.55 13.98
N GLY A 118 18.36 8.92 13.13
CA GLY A 118 17.94 8.39 11.84
C GLY A 118 16.78 7.41 11.92
N MET A 119 16.89 6.45 12.84
CA MET A 119 15.83 5.49 13.14
C MET A 119 14.53 6.19 13.59
N ARG A 120 14.60 7.14 14.52
CA ARG A 120 13.42 7.89 14.98
C ARG A 120 12.80 8.73 13.86
N ALA A 121 13.64 9.43 13.09
CA ALA A 121 13.18 10.22 11.94
C ALA A 121 12.48 9.33 10.89
N SER A 122 13.03 8.15 10.59
CA SER A 122 12.39 7.20 9.66
C SER A 122 11.02 6.73 10.15
N ALA A 123 10.87 6.47 11.46
CA ALA A 123 9.59 6.10 12.06
C ALA A 123 8.53 7.20 11.87
N VAL A 124 8.91 8.46 12.14
CA VAL A 124 8.03 9.62 11.95
C VAL A 124 7.63 9.76 10.48
N VAL A 125 8.59 9.68 9.56
CA VAL A 125 8.33 9.86 8.12
C VAL A 125 7.44 8.76 7.56
N PHE A 126 7.78 7.48 7.76
CA PHE A 126 6.99 6.38 7.24
C PHE A 126 5.62 6.29 7.91
N GLY A 127 5.53 6.56 9.21
CA GLY A 127 4.26 6.62 9.94
C GLY A 127 3.36 7.74 9.41
N ALA A 128 3.88 8.95 9.24
CA ALA A 128 3.14 10.09 8.71
C ALA A 128 2.69 9.86 7.25
N LEU A 129 3.55 9.28 6.41
CA LEU A 129 3.19 8.90 5.04
C LEU A 129 2.07 7.86 5.02
N ALA A 130 2.12 6.84 5.89
CA ALA A 130 1.11 5.80 5.99
C ALA A 130 -0.26 6.37 6.38
N LEU A 131 -0.33 7.23 7.40
CA LEU A 131 -1.57 7.90 7.80
C LEU A 131 -2.09 8.86 6.73
N THR A 132 -1.18 9.58 6.04
CA THR A 132 -1.56 10.44 4.91
C THR A 132 -2.13 9.62 3.76
N ALA A 133 -1.60 8.43 3.49
CA ALA A 133 -2.12 7.51 2.49
C ALA A 133 -3.54 7.05 2.81
N CYS A 134 -3.88 6.82 4.08
CA CYS A 134 -5.27 6.53 4.49
C CYS A 134 -6.21 7.67 4.11
N VAL A 135 -5.84 8.93 4.38
CA VAL A 135 -6.66 10.10 4.03
C VAL A 135 -6.74 10.29 2.51
N ALA A 136 -5.62 10.11 1.80
CA ALA A 136 -5.58 10.16 0.34
C ALA A 136 -6.50 9.10 -0.30
N TYR A 137 -6.53 7.90 0.27
CA TYR A 137 -7.41 6.81 -0.17
C TYR A 137 -8.90 7.18 0.02
N LEU A 138 -9.28 7.84 1.12
CA LEU A 138 -10.64 8.33 1.32
C LEU A 138 -11.03 9.44 0.32
N TYR A 139 -10.09 10.35 0.02
CA TYR A 139 -10.31 11.37 -1.01
C TYR A 139 -10.43 10.77 -2.41
N ALA A 140 -9.66 9.72 -2.72
CA ALA A 140 -9.78 8.98 -3.98
C ALA A 140 -11.20 8.41 -4.17
N HIS A 141 -11.88 8.08 -3.06
CA HIS A 141 -13.26 7.59 -3.03
C HIS A 141 -14.32 8.69 -2.87
N ARG A 142 -13.94 9.97 -2.97
CA ARG A 142 -14.83 11.14 -2.83
C ARG A 142 -15.62 11.15 -1.51
N ILE A 143 -15.05 10.59 -0.44
CA ILE A 143 -15.67 10.63 0.88
C ILE A 143 -15.75 12.07 1.38
N ARG A 144 -16.97 12.52 1.66
CA ARG A 144 -17.23 13.86 2.17
C ARG A 144 -16.55 14.04 3.52
N HIS A 145 -15.82 15.15 3.70
CA HIS A 145 -15.06 15.44 4.92
C HIS A 145 -14.01 14.36 5.29
N ALA A 146 -13.32 13.76 4.30
CA ALA A 146 -12.26 12.79 4.53
C ALA A 146 -11.20 13.22 5.58
N TRP A 147 -10.91 14.51 5.68
CA TRP A 147 -10.02 15.07 6.71
C TRP A 147 -10.49 14.81 8.14
N VAL A 148 -11.80 14.75 8.41
CA VAL A 148 -12.34 14.45 9.75
C VAL A 148 -11.95 13.04 10.16
N TYR A 149 -12.06 12.07 9.26
CA TYR A 149 -11.61 10.70 9.50
C TYR A 149 -10.10 10.63 9.72
N GLY A 150 -9.34 11.50 9.03
CA GLY A 150 -7.92 11.68 9.29
C GLY A 150 -7.61 12.15 10.72
N LEU A 151 -8.43 13.02 11.30
CA LEU A 151 -8.32 13.43 12.70
C LEU A 151 -8.75 12.30 13.65
N VAL A 152 -9.84 11.59 13.34
CA VAL A 152 -10.29 10.44 14.13
C VAL A 152 -9.23 9.34 14.16
N LEU A 153 -8.46 9.16 13.09
CA LEU A 153 -7.37 8.19 13.02
C LEU A 153 -6.30 8.44 14.10
N LEU A 154 -6.04 9.71 14.44
CA LEU A 154 -5.15 10.09 15.56
C LEU A 154 -5.76 9.82 16.93
N MET A 155 -7.08 9.71 17.00
CA MET A 155 -7.81 9.43 18.23
C MET A 155 -8.18 7.95 18.38
N SER A 156 -7.64 7.07 17.52
CA SER A 156 -7.99 5.66 17.48
C SER A 156 -7.52 4.92 18.74
N SER A 157 -6.26 4.49 18.77
CA SER A 157 -5.65 3.82 19.92
C SER A 157 -4.17 4.16 19.99
N ASP A 158 -3.69 4.34 21.22
CA ASP A 158 -2.28 4.42 21.56
C ASP A 158 -1.48 3.23 20.99
N TYR A 159 -2.00 2.01 21.06
CA TYR A 159 -1.37 0.82 20.46
C TYR A 159 -1.23 0.94 18.95
N PHE A 160 -2.23 1.48 18.26
CA PHE A 160 -2.15 1.69 16.81
C PHE A 160 -1.09 2.73 16.45
N LEU A 161 -1.10 3.88 17.13
CA LEU A 161 -0.10 4.94 16.93
C LEU A 161 1.31 4.46 17.27
N PHE A 162 1.45 3.67 18.34
CA PHE A 162 2.71 3.04 18.70
C PHE A 162 3.20 2.09 17.59
N ARG A 163 2.35 1.21 17.07
CA ARG A 163 2.71 0.27 15.99
C ARG A 163 3.10 0.98 14.70
N ILE A 164 2.35 2.00 14.28
CA ILE A 164 2.65 2.73 13.03
C ILE A 164 3.89 3.62 13.17
N SER A 165 4.26 3.99 14.40
CA SER A 165 5.49 4.73 14.73
C SER A 165 6.69 3.83 15.05
N MET A 166 6.61 2.52 14.77
CA MET A 166 7.79 1.66 14.77
C MET A 166 8.54 1.84 13.45
N PRO A 167 9.86 2.07 13.45
CA PRO A 167 10.66 2.05 12.22
C PRO A 167 10.85 0.59 11.80
N ARG A 168 9.81 0.10 11.14
CA ARG A 168 9.67 -1.21 10.48
C ARG A 168 8.93 -1.00 9.16
N ALA A 169 8.93 -2.02 8.31
CA ALA A 169 8.27 -1.96 7.01
C ALA A 169 6.73 -1.81 7.06
N MET A 170 6.10 -1.90 8.25
CA MET A 170 4.64 -1.84 8.40
C MET A 170 4.01 -0.56 7.84
N GLY A 171 4.62 0.60 8.07
CA GLY A 171 4.12 1.88 7.53
C GLY A 171 4.12 1.88 6.00
N LEU A 172 5.25 1.46 5.40
CA LEU A 172 5.37 1.32 3.95
C LEU A 172 4.40 0.28 3.38
N SER A 173 4.23 -0.84 4.07
CA SER A 173 3.29 -1.89 3.70
C SER A 173 1.85 -1.39 3.66
N LEU A 174 1.43 -0.52 4.59
CA LEU A 174 0.09 0.04 4.59
C LEU A 174 -0.15 0.90 3.35
N ILE A 175 0.84 1.72 2.96
CA ILE A 175 0.76 2.54 1.74
C ILE A 175 0.59 1.64 0.52
N LEU A 176 1.43 0.61 0.37
CA LEU A 176 1.39 -0.30 -0.77
C LEU A 176 0.10 -1.13 -0.81
N LEU A 177 -0.43 -1.52 0.35
CA LEU A 177 -1.72 -2.20 0.45
C LEU A 177 -2.88 -1.31 -0.02
N LEU A 178 -2.92 -0.05 0.42
CA LEU A 178 -3.94 0.91 -0.01
C LEU A 178 -3.85 1.22 -1.51
N VAL A 179 -2.64 1.32 -2.06
CA VAL A 179 -2.45 1.44 -3.51
C VAL A 179 -2.96 0.20 -4.23
N GLY A 180 -2.67 -1.01 -3.72
CA GLY A 180 -3.17 -2.26 -4.30
C GLY A 180 -4.69 -2.34 -4.30
N LEU A 181 -5.33 -1.95 -3.20
CA LEU A 181 -6.79 -1.90 -3.08
C LEU A 181 -7.38 -0.91 -4.10
N TRP A 182 -6.83 0.30 -4.17
CA TRP A 182 -7.26 1.31 -5.13
C TRP A 182 -7.09 0.87 -6.60
N LEU A 183 -6.01 0.14 -6.92
CA LEU A 183 -5.80 -0.40 -8.27
C LEU A 183 -6.84 -1.47 -8.64
N LEU A 184 -7.21 -2.33 -7.69
CA LEU A 184 -8.27 -3.33 -7.88
C LEU A 184 -9.64 -2.67 -8.07
N GLU A 185 -9.96 -1.68 -7.25
CA GLU A 185 -11.23 -0.93 -7.31
C GLU A 185 -11.38 -0.16 -8.62
N THR A 186 -10.28 0.40 -9.15
CA THR A 186 -10.26 1.15 -10.40
C THR A 186 -10.02 0.28 -11.64
N ARG A 187 -10.01 -1.05 -11.51
CA ARG A 187 -9.77 -2.04 -12.59
C ARG A 187 -8.46 -1.78 -13.36
N ARG A 188 -7.45 -1.27 -12.65
CA ARG A 188 -6.11 -0.96 -13.19
C ARG A 188 -5.15 -2.14 -13.01
N ASP A 189 -5.63 -3.34 -13.28
CA ASP A 189 -5.04 -4.63 -12.91
C ASP A 189 -3.57 -4.78 -13.31
N ARG A 190 -3.18 -4.26 -14.49
CA ARG A 190 -1.78 -4.34 -14.98
C ARG A 190 -0.75 -3.70 -14.04
N TRP A 191 -1.15 -2.71 -13.24
CA TRP A 191 -0.26 -2.04 -12.28
C TRP A 191 -0.02 -2.87 -11.03
N LEU A 192 -0.77 -3.95 -10.80
CA LEU A 192 -0.50 -4.91 -9.73
C LEU A 192 0.82 -5.66 -9.96
N LEU A 193 1.29 -5.78 -11.20
CA LEU A 193 2.58 -6.41 -11.50
C LEU A 193 3.75 -5.61 -10.93
N PRO A 194 4.00 -4.34 -11.32
CA PRO A 194 5.07 -3.56 -10.73
C PRO A 194 4.84 -3.30 -9.23
N LEU A 195 3.59 -3.16 -8.78
CA LEU A 195 3.28 -3.05 -7.36
C LEU A 195 3.72 -4.31 -6.59
N GLY A 196 3.42 -5.49 -7.12
CA GLY A 196 3.81 -6.77 -6.51
C GLY A 196 5.32 -6.89 -6.33
N VAL A 197 6.10 -6.46 -7.33
CA VAL A 197 7.58 -6.42 -7.26
C VAL A 197 8.06 -5.48 -6.15
N VAL A 198 7.57 -4.24 -6.15
CA VAL A 198 7.94 -3.23 -5.14
C VAL A 198 7.53 -3.68 -3.74
N PHE A 199 6.34 -4.27 -3.62
CA PHE A 199 5.80 -4.70 -2.34
C PHE A 199 6.55 -5.90 -1.79
N ILE A 200 6.81 -6.96 -2.57
CA ILE A 200 7.54 -8.12 -2.05
C ILE A 200 8.99 -7.78 -1.66
N TRP A 201 9.62 -6.81 -2.31
CA TRP A 201 10.93 -6.29 -1.86
C TRP A 201 10.84 -5.43 -0.61
N SER A 202 9.70 -4.77 -0.38
CA SER A 202 9.48 -3.95 0.81
C SER A 202 9.11 -4.78 2.04
N TYR A 203 8.20 -5.74 1.87
CA TYR A 203 7.69 -6.59 2.94
C TYR A 203 6.98 -7.85 2.40
N GLN A 204 7.19 -8.99 3.07
CA GLN A 204 6.61 -10.28 2.67
C GLN A 204 5.08 -10.35 2.73
N THR A 205 4.45 -9.47 3.50
CA THR A 205 2.97 -9.34 3.52
C THR A 205 2.39 -8.98 2.15
N ALA A 206 3.22 -8.64 1.15
CA ALA A 206 2.85 -8.56 -0.25
C ALA A 206 2.05 -9.78 -0.76
N VAL A 207 2.25 -10.98 -0.18
CA VAL A 207 1.45 -12.17 -0.52
C VAL A 207 -0.07 -11.96 -0.33
N VAL A 208 -0.48 -11.03 0.53
CA VAL A 208 -1.88 -10.63 0.74
C VAL A 208 -2.51 -10.01 -0.52
N LEU A 209 -1.72 -9.50 -1.47
CA LEU A 209 -2.25 -9.04 -2.76
C LEU A 209 -2.99 -10.15 -3.51
N ILE A 210 -2.58 -11.42 -3.35
CA ILE A 210 -3.23 -12.56 -4.03
C ILE A 210 -4.65 -12.79 -3.51
N PRO A 211 -4.90 -13.05 -2.21
CA PRO A 211 -6.26 -13.21 -1.70
C PRO A 211 -7.09 -11.92 -1.89
N MET A 212 -6.49 -10.74 -1.81
CA MET A 212 -7.18 -9.47 -2.09
C MET A 212 -7.66 -9.42 -3.56
N ALA A 213 -6.80 -9.80 -4.51
CA ALA A 213 -7.18 -9.90 -5.92
C ALA A 213 -8.24 -11.00 -6.14
N CYS A 214 -8.15 -12.15 -5.48
CA CYS A 214 -9.18 -13.20 -5.54
C CYS A 214 -10.55 -12.68 -5.06
N CYS A 215 -10.59 -11.95 -3.94
CA CYS A 215 -11.80 -11.32 -3.44
C CYS A 215 -12.38 -10.34 -4.48
N ALA A 216 -11.53 -9.52 -5.12
CA ALA A 216 -11.96 -8.62 -6.19
C ALA A 216 -12.54 -9.37 -7.39
N VAL A 217 -11.89 -10.46 -7.85
CA VAL A 217 -12.39 -11.30 -8.95
C VAL A 217 -13.75 -11.91 -8.62
N VAL A 218 -13.94 -12.41 -7.39
CA VAL A 218 -15.24 -12.94 -6.94
C VAL A 218 -16.28 -11.83 -6.89
N TRP A 219 -15.95 -10.68 -6.30
CA TRP A 219 -16.84 -9.52 -6.18
C TRP A 219 -17.34 -9.04 -7.55
N PHE A 220 -16.43 -8.73 -8.47
CA PHE A 220 -16.78 -8.32 -9.83
C PHE A 220 -17.41 -9.46 -10.63
N GLY A 221 -17.03 -10.72 -10.38
CA GLY A 221 -17.66 -11.89 -10.99
C GLY A 221 -19.14 -12.02 -10.66
N VAL A 222 -19.53 -11.73 -9.41
CA VAL A 222 -20.93 -11.73 -8.97
C VAL A 222 -21.71 -10.56 -9.58
N LEU A 223 -21.11 -9.37 -9.61
CA LEU A 223 -21.72 -8.14 -10.14
C LEU A 223 -21.86 -8.13 -11.66
N GLU A 224 -20.77 -8.40 -12.37
CA GLU A 224 -20.66 -8.31 -13.84
C GLU A 224 -21.01 -9.64 -14.53
N ARG A 225 -21.27 -10.72 -13.77
CA ARG A 225 -21.49 -12.09 -14.26
C ARG A 225 -20.35 -12.62 -15.13
N LYS A 226 -19.14 -12.09 -14.94
CA LYS A 226 -17.93 -12.45 -15.67
C LYS A 226 -16.73 -12.56 -14.74
N LEU A 227 -16.12 -13.75 -14.69
CA LEU A 227 -14.89 -13.96 -13.93
C LEU A 227 -13.68 -13.52 -14.76
N ASP A 228 -13.08 -12.41 -14.37
CA ASP A 228 -11.82 -11.93 -14.95
C ASP A 228 -10.65 -12.24 -14.00
N ILE A 229 -9.85 -13.26 -14.32
CA ILE A 229 -8.73 -13.70 -13.47
C ILE A 229 -7.47 -12.82 -13.59
N LYS A 230 -7.47 -11.83 -14.50
CA LYS A 230 -6.31 -10.96 -14.73
C LYS A 230 -5.74 -10.32 -13.46
N PRO A 231 -6.53 -9.79 -12.50
CA PRO A 231 -5.97 -9.21 -11.28
C PRO A 231 -5.11 -10.20 -10.49
N VAL A 232 -5.58 -11.45 -10.37
CA VAL A 232 -4.86 -12.52 -9.67
C VAL A 232 -3.58 -12.87 -10.41
N LEU A 233 -3.63 -12.99 -11.74
CA LEU A 233 -2.46 -13.26 -12.57
C LEU A 233 -1.41 -12.16 -12.46
N TYR A 234 -1.81 -10.88 -12.51
CA TYR A 234 -0.87 -9.77 -12.36
C TYR A 234 -0.27 -9.66 -10.96
N ALA A 235 -1.06 -9.86 -9.91
CA ALA A 235 -0.57 -9.88 -8.53
C ALA A 235 0.43 -11.02 -8.30
N PHE A 236 0.07 -12.24 -8.73
CA PHE A 236 0.94 -13.41 -8.63
C PHE A 236 2.22 -13.24 -9.46
N ALA A 237 2.10 -12.80 -10.72
CA ALA A 237 3.25 -12.57 -11.59
C ALA A 237 4.18 -11.48 -11.03
N GLY A 238 3.62 -10.40 -10.45
CA GLY A 238 4.41 -9.35 -9.82
C GLY A 238 5.22 -9.85 -8.62
N ILE A 239 4.59 -10.65 -7.75
CA ILE A 239 5.28 -11.25 -6.59
C ILE A 239 6.35 -12.25 -7.06
N LEU A 240 6.02 -13.15 -7.99
CA LEU A 240 6.96 -14.13 -8.52
C LEU A 240 8.15 -13.48 -9.21
N LEU A 241 7.89 -12.45 -10.03
CA LEU A 241 8.93 -11.66 -10.69
C LEU A 241 9.79 -10.94 -9.65
N GLY A 242 9.18 -10.37 -8.61
CA GLY A 242 9.91 -9.71 -7.53
C GLY A 242 10.81 -10.69 -6.78
N LEU A 243 10.33 -11.89 -6.44
CA LEU A 243 11.16 -12.93 -5.81
C LEU A 243 12.31 -13.38 -6.71
N THR A 244 12.05 -13.53 -8.02
CA THR A 244 13.04 -14.00 -9.00
C THR A 244 14.12 -12.95 -9.32
N LEU A 245 13.76 -11.66 -9.31
CA LEU A 245 14.70 -10.55 -9.50
C LEU A 245 15.39 -10.13 -8.20
N ASN A 246 14.98 -10.68 -7.06
CA ASN A 246 15.55 -10.31 -5.77
C ASN A 246 17.04 -10.75 -5.71
N PRO A 247 17.95 -9.92 -5.18
CA PRO A 247 19.36 -10.30 -5.12
C PRO A 247 19.68 -11.52 -4.25
N PHE A 248 18.75 -11.93 -3.39
CA PHE A 248 18.89 -13.05 -2.47
C PHE A 248 18.33 -14.37 -3.02
N VAL A 249 18.11 -14.50 -4.33
CA VAL A 249 17.72 -15.78 -4.96
C VAL A 249 18.84 -16.82 -4.80
N PRO A 250 18.53 -18.09 -4.45
CA PRO A 250 17.19 -18.68 -4.26
C PRO A 250 16.61 -18.52 -2.84
N HIS A 251 17.41 -18.09 -1.86
CA HIS A 251 17.01 -18.01 -0.46
C HIS A 251 15.79 -17.11 -0.20
N SER A 252 15.50 -16.13 -1.09
CA SER A 252 14.27 -15.35 -1.03
C SER A 252 12.99 -16.21 -1.08
N PHE A 253 13.01 -17.31 -1.83
CA PHE A 253 11.92 -18.29 -1.86
C PHE A 253 11.89 -19.14 -0.60
N ASP A 254 13.05 -19.66 -0.17
CA ASP A 254 13.16 -20.52 1.00
C ASP A 254 12.71 -19.78 2.27
N PHE A 255 13.13 -18.51 2.43
CA PHE A 255 12.74 -17.68 3.56
C PHE A 255 11.23 -17.40 3.55
N LEU A 256 10.63 -17.12 2.38
CA LEU A 256 9.19 -16.93 2.27
C LEU A 256 8.43 -18.21 2.64
N PHE A 257 8.87 -19.37 2.15
CA PHE A 257 8.29 -20.67 2.48
C PHE A 257 8.42 -20.95 3.99
N PHE A 258 9.60 -20.71 4.56
CA PHE A 258 9.85 -20.85 5.98
C PHE A 258 8.90 -19.98 6.81
N HIS A 259 8.75 -18.70 6.45
CA HIS A 259 7.88 -17.78 7.17
C HIS A 259 6.39 -18.19 7.09
N LEU A 260 5.91 -18.56 5.90
CA LEU A 260 4.50 -18.86 5.70
C LEU A 260 4.06 -20.21 6.29
N ILE A 261 4.92 -21.23 6.20
CA ILE A 261 4.56 -22.61 6.52
C ILE A 261 5.31 -23.13 7.74
N SER A 262 6.63 -22.92 7.79
CA SER A 262 7.50 -23.63 8.74
C SER A 262 7.71 -22.91 10.07
N GLY A 263 7.46 -21.61 10.17
CA GLY A 263 7.55 -20.85 11.43
C GLY A 263 6.62 -21.35 12.54
N HIS A 264 5.70 -22.26 12.22
CA HIS A 264 4.76 -22.90 13.13
C HIS A 264 5.17 -24.33 13.53
N MET A 265 6.29 -24.86 12.99
CA MET A 265 6.73 -26.24 13.19
C MET A 265 7.95 -26.26 14.13
N ASP A 266 7.74 -26.78 15.34
CA ASP A 266 8.73 -27.11 16.39
C ASP A 266 9.89 -26.09 16.64
N THR A 267 9.58 -25.03 17.39
CA THR A 267 10.57 -24.12 17.99
C THR A 267 11.11 -24.64 19.32
N LYS A 268 11.28 -25.95 19.46
CA LYS A 268 11.88 -26.55 20.66
C LYS A 268 13.38 -26.69 20.46
N VAL A 269 14.14 -25.77 21.05
CA VAL A 269 15.57 -25.96 21.25
C VAL A 269 15.74 -26.74 22.54
N VAL A 270 16.13 -28.01 22.44
CA VAL A 270 16.56 -28.79 23.61
C VAL A 270 17.91 -28.24 24.04
N ILE A 271 17.96 -27.60 25.21
CA ILE A 271 19.19 -27.09 25.82
C ILE A 271 19.55 -28.04 26.96
N GLY A 272 20.75 -28.62 26.91
CA GLY A 272 21.32 -29.39 28.02
C GLY A 272 21.10 -30.91 27.96
N GLU A 273 21.53 -31.56 26.88
CA GLU A 273 21.97 -32.96 26.97
C GLU A 273 23.49 -32.97 27.10
N GLU A 274 23.97 -32.77 28.33
CA GLU A 274 25.28 -33.28 28.78
C GLU A 274 25.08 -34.62 29.48
#